data_AF-A0A553ZNU3-F1
#
_entry.id   AF-A0A553ZNU3-F1
#
_cell.length_a   1.000
_cell.length_b   1.000
_cell.length_c   1.000
_cell.angle_alpha   90.00
_cell.angle_beta   90.00
_cell.angle_gamma   90.00
#
_symmetry.space_group_name_H-M   'P 1'
#
loop_
_entity.id
_entity.type
_entity.pdbx_description
1 polymer ?
#
loop_
_entity_poly.entity_id
_entity_poly.type
_entity_poly.pdbx_seq_one_letter_code
_entity_poly.pdbx_strand_id
1 'polypeptide(L)'
;MLDAVLGPASEAYYAERVRSGSGARARAQAAQSTVTLFAGGIVAALTFTQLADRPLSTQLAGVGAVALWLFAAVLYLRAVAQPVGALAGPSHARDRLDLLNAVLKRADDEAAQVDRRQKHANRVAMGALAVSVLTVGLAAVGGPKEEKVSGAVAVSPAYAKSIRTVCAMKDERITGRIDKTSLATPFVNITVASRGCGGGTGKETELVIPKSAVRAIAWEGE
;
A
#
# COMPACT_ATOMS: atom_id res chain seq x y z
N MET A 1 -35.31 46.36 22.51
CA MET A 1 -35.52 45.30 21.48
C MET A 1 -34.19 44.80 20.90
N LEU A 2 -33.18 45.66 20.71
CA LEU A 2 -31.82 45.25 20.32
C LEU A 2 -31.13 44.30 21.33
N ASP A 3 -31.28 44.53 22.64
CA ASP A 3 -30.67 43.68 23.68
C ASP A 3 -31.18 42.23 23.70
N ALA A 4 -32.44 42.01 23.30
CA ALA A 4 -33.06 40.68 23.25
C ALA A 4 -32.52 39.81 22.10
N VAL A 5 -31.86 40.42 21.11
CA VAL A 5 -31.25 39.72 19.97
C VAL A 5 -29.72 39.69 20.12
N LEU A 6 -29.12 40.76 20.67
CA LEU A 6 -27.68 40.85 20.92
C LEU A 6 -27.19 39.85 21.98
N GLY A 7 -27.98 39.61 23.04
CA GLY A 7 -27.64 38.61 24.06
C GLY A 7 -27.48 37.20 23.48
N PRO A 8 -28.53 36.62 22.85
CA PRO A 8 -28.47 35.29 22.25
C PRO A 8 -27.47 35.17 21.10
N ALA A 9 -27.33 36.20 20.27
CA ALA A 9 -26.36 36.20 19.17
C ALA A 9 -24.91 36.21 19.68
N SER A 10 -24.64 36.96 20.76
CA SER A 10 -23.31 36.97 21.38
C SER A 10 -23.02 35.64 22.08
N GLU A 11 -23.97 35.07 22.83
CA GLU A 11 -23.81 33.74 23.45
C GLU A 11 -23.57 32.64 22.42
N ALA A 12 -24.32 32.64 21.31
CA ALA A 12 -24.11 31.71 20.22
C ALA A 12 -22.72 31.87 19.60
N TYR A 13 -22.28 33.11 19.35
CA TYR A 13 -20.95 33.39 18.80
C TYR A 13 -19.82 32.95 19.75
N TYR A 14 -19.96 33.22 21.06
CA TYR A 14 -18.99 32.79 22.07
C TYR A 14 -18.98 31.27 22.25
N ALA A 15 -20.14 30.62 22.25
CA ALA A 15 -20.25 29.17 22.34
C ALA A 15 -19.60 28.48 21.13
N GLU A 16 -19.80 29.02 19.92
CA GLU A 16 -19.19 28.53 18.68
C GLU A 16 -17.66 28.69 18.70
N ARG A 17 -17.18 29.85 19.15
CA ARG A 17 -15.74 30.13 19.31
C ARG A 17 -15.07 29.20 20.32
N VAL A 18 -15.70 28.94 21.47
CA VAL A 18 -15.19 27.98 22.47
C VAL A 18 -15.22 26.55 21.91
N ARG A 19 -16.25 26.22 21.10
CA ARG A 19 -16.36 24.91 20.43
C ARG A 19 -15.40 24.70 19.27
N SER A 20 -14.84 25.75 18.67
CA SER A 20 -13.93 25.64 17.52
C SER A 20 -12.73 24.71 17.77
N GLY A 21 -12.15 24.75 18.98
CA GLY A 21 -11.08 23.84 19.40
C GLY A 21 -11.53 22.38 19.51
N SER A 22 -12.73 22.12 20.05
CA SER A 22 -13.33 20.78 20.05
C SER A 22 -13.67 20.28 18.64
N GLY A 23 -14.09 21.17 17.73
CA GLY A 23 -14.34 20.83 16.32
C GLY A 23 -13.07 20.43 15.57
N ALA A 24 -11.94 21.08 15.84
CA ALA A 24 -10.65 20.69 15.27
C ALA A 24 -10.21 19.30 15.74
N ARG A 25 -10.39 18.98 17.04
CA ARG A 25 -10.11 17.64 17.59
C ARG A 25 -11.05 16.58 17.02
N ALA A 26 -12.34 16.87 16.86
CA ALA A 26 -13.30 15.95 16.25
C ALA A 26 -12.93 15.63 14.80
N ARG A 27 -12.54 16.64 14.00
CA ARG A 27 -12.02 16.44 12.64
C ARG A 27 -10.76 15.58 12.62
N ALA A 28 -9.85 15.78 13.57
CA ALA A 28 -8.63 14.99 13.67
C ALA A 28 -8.91 13.53 14.09
N GLN A 29 -9.88 13.28 14.98
CA GLN A 29 -10.32 11.93 15.34
C GLN A 29 -10.98 11.20 14.17
N ALA A 30 -11.83 11.88 13.40
CA ALA A 30 -12.42 11.31 12.18
C ALA A 30 -11.37 11.00 11.10
N ALA A 31 -10.33 11.84 10.98
CA ALA A 31 -9.22 11.56 10.08
C ALA A 31 -8.39 10.36 10.57
N GLN A 32 -8.14 10.24 11.87
CA GLN A 32 -7.41 9.12 12.45
C GLN A 32 -8.11 7.78 12.18
N SER A 33 -9.42 7.66 12.40
CA SER A 33 -10.15 6.41 12.15
C SER A 33 -10.04 5.98 10.68
N THR A 34 -10.18 6.93 9.76
CA THR A 34 -10.02 6.71 8.31
C THR A 34 -8.63 6.18 7.96
N VAL A 35 -7.59 6.82 8.48
CA VAL A 35 -6.18 6.44 8.25
C VAL A 35 -5.89 5.05 8.79
N THR A 36 -6.43 4.73 9.98
CA THR A 36 -6.24 3.41 10.61
C THR A 36 -6.93 2.32 9.79
N LEU A 37 -8.13 2.61 9.25
CA LEU A 37 -8.85 1.70 8.37
C LEU A 37 -8.08 1.44 7.06
N PHE A 38 -7.52 2.47 6.44
CA PHE A 38 -6.68 2.29 5.25
C PHE A 38 -5.39 1.54 5.55
N ALA A 39 -4.69 1.86 6.65
CA ALA A 39 -3.49 1.15 7.06
C ALA A 39 -3.78 -0.34 7.29
N GLY A 40 -4.84 -0.67 8.03
CA GLY A 40 -5.27 -2.04 8.27
C GLY A 40 -5.69 -2.76 6.99
N GLY A 41 -6.45 -2.09 6.13
CA GLY A 41 -6.89 -2.64 4.84
C GLY A 41 -5.72 -2.96 3.91
N ILE A 42 -4.72 -2.09 3.84
CA ILE A 42 -3.51 -2.32 3.03
C ILE A 42 -2.71 -3.48 3.61
N VAL A 43 -2.47 -3.51 4.93
CA VAL A 43 -1.74 -4.62 5.57
C VAL A 43 -2.46 -5.94 5.31
N ALA A 44 -3.78 -5.99 5.48
CA ALA A 44 -4.58 -7.18 5.16
C ALA A 44 -4.45 -7.57 3.68
N ALA A 45 -4.63 -6.61 2.76
CA ALA A 45 -4.50 -6.86 1.33
C ALA A 45 -3.12 -7.40 0.97
N LEU A 46 -2.03 -6.81 1.47
CA LEU A 46 -0.66 -7.27 1.23
C LEU A 46 -0.39 -8.66 1.83
N THR A 47 -1.03 -8.98 2.97
CA THR A 47 -0.91 -10.29 3.63
C THR A 47 -1.64 -11.37 2.83
N PHE A 48 -2.83 -11.08 2.31
CA PHE A 48 -3.63 -12.05 1.55
C PHE A 48 -3.20 -12.18 0.08
N THR A 49 -2.56 -11.18 -0.52
CA THR A 49 -2.23 -11.18 -1.96
C THR A 49 -0.84 -11.72 -2.30
N GLN A 50 -0.17 -12.42 -1.38
CA GLN A 50 1.17 -12.98 -1.56
C GLN A 50 2.15 -11.95 -2.14
N LEU A 51 2.34 -10.83 -1.44
CA LEU A 51 3.29 -9.80 -1.87
C LEU A 51 4.70 -10.35 -2.13
N ALA A 52 5.07 -11.45 -1.44
CA ALA A 52 6.32 -12.17 -1.62
C ALA A 52 6.55 -12.63 -3.07
N ASP A 53 5.48 -12.95 -3.80
CA ASP A 53 5.55 -13.43 -5.18
C ASP A 53 5.50 -12.27 -6.19
N ARG A 54 5.54 -11.02 -5.73
CA ARG A 54 5.58 -9.84 -6.58
C ARG A 54 7.00 -9.36 -6.83
N PRO A 55 7.27 -8.67 -7.95
CA PRO A 55 8.56 -8.06 -8.19
C PRO A 55 8.95 -7.12 -7.03
N LEU A 56 10.26 -7.05 -6.76
CA LEU A 56 10.81 -6.36 -5.60
C LEU A 56 10.44 -4.87 -5.56
N SER A 57 10.22 -4.24 -6.72
CA SER A 57 9.69 -2.88 -6.84
C SER A 57 8.29 -2.74 -6.23
N THR A 58 7.37 -3.66 -6.52
CA THR A 58 6.02 -3.68 -5.96
C THR A 58 6.04 -3.96 -4.46
N GLN A 59 6.94 -4.84 -4.00
CA GLN A 59 7.14 -5.10 -2.57
C GLN A 59 7.58 -3.84 -1.81
N LEU A 60 8.62 -3.17 -2.30
CA LEU A 60 9.14 -1.94 -1.69
C LEU A 60 8.11 -0.82 -1.71
N ALA A 61 7.36 -0.67 -2.81
CA ALA A 61 6.28 0.30 -2.91
C ALA A 61 5.16 0.01 -1.89
N GLY A 62 4.76 -1.26 -1.73
CA GLY A 62 3.77 -1.68 -0.75
C GLY A 62 4.20 -1.43 0.70
N VAL A 63 5.45 -1.78 1.05
CA VAL A 63 6.02 -1.51 2.38
C VAL A 63 6.09 0.00 2.63
N GLY A 64 6.54 0.78 1.63
CA GLY A 64 6.58 2.24 1.71
C GLY A 64 5.19 2.85 1.93
N ALA A 65 4.16 2.33 1.25
CA ALA A 65 2.78 2.76 1.44
C ALA A 65 2.32 2.53 2.89
N VAL A 66 2.53 1.32 3.43
CA VAL A 66 2.17 1.00 4.82
C VAL A 66 2.90 1.90 5.80
N ALA A 67 4.21 2.08 5.63
CA ALA A 67 5.01 2.96 6.49
C ALA A 67 4.51 4.41 6.48
N LEU A 68 4.14 4.93 5.30
CA LEU A 68 3.56 6.27 5.16
C LEU A 68 2.19 6.39 5.84
N TRP A 69 1.33 5.37 5.73
CA TRP A 69 0.04 5.34 6.43
C TRP A 69 0.20 5.31 7.95
N LEU A 70 1.14 4.51 8.47
CA LEU A 70 1.48 4.50 9.90
C LEU A 70 2.04 5.84 10.36
N PHE A 71 2.92 6.46 9.56
CA PHE A 71 3.47 7.77 9.88
C PHE A 71 2.39 8.86 9.89
N ALA A 72 1.46 8.82 8.93
CA ALA A 72 0.29 9.71 8.94
C ALA A 72 -0.56 9.50 10.20
N ALA A 73 -0.81 8.26 10.62
CA ALA A 73 -1.57 7.95 11.83
C ALA A 73 -0.92 8.56 13.08
N VAL A 74 0.41 8.43 13.22
CA VAL A 74 1.16 9.03 14.33
C VAL A 74 1.05 10.56 14.30
N LEU A 75 1.09 11.20 13.13
CA LEU A 75 0.94 12.65 13.00
C LEU A 75 -0.47 13.12 13.37
N TYR A 76 -1.52 12.40 12.98
CA TYR A 76 -2.88 12.70 13.43
C TYR A 76 -3.04 12.52 14.94
N LEU A 77 -2.48 11.43 15.50
CA LEU A 77 -2.49 11.22 16.95
C LEU A 77 -1.77 12.36 17.67
N ARG A 78 -0.62 12.81 17.15
CA ARG A 78 0.10 13.99 17.66
C ARG A 78 -0.71 15.28 17.52
N ALA A 79 -1.50 15.43 16.45
CA ALA A 79 -2.37 16.58 16.26
C ALA A 79 -3.50 16.63 17.30
N VAL A 80 -4.03 15.47 17.71
CA VAL A 80 -5.11 15.37 18.72
C VAL A 80 -4.56 15.43 20.15
N ALA A 81 -3.53 14.63 20.45
CA ALA A 81 -3.11 14.33 21.81
C ALA A 81 -2.11 15.35 22.37
N GLN A 82 -1.34 16.03 21.54
CA GLN A 82 -0.31 16.95 22.04
C GLN A 82 -0.95 18.28 22.45
N PRO A 83 -0.92 18.66 23.74
CA PRO A 83 -1.46 19.94 24.19
C PRO A 83 -0.73 21.09 23.49
N VAL A 84 -1.50 22.11 23.09
CA VAL A 84 -0.95 23.41 22.70
C VAL A 84 -0.33 24.05 23.93
N GLY A 85 0.95 24.42 23.83
CA GLY A 85 1.66 25.07 24.93
C GLY A 85 0.90 26.31 25.39
N ALA A 86 0.85 26.54 26.71
CA ALA A 86 0.26 27.77 27.24
C ALA A 86 1.04 28.97 26.70
N LEU A 87 0.43 29.75 25.82
CA LEU A 87 0.93 31.08 25.50
C LEU A 87 0.97 31.87 26.81
N ALA A 88 2.12 32.47 27.10
CA ALA A 88 2.33 33.34 28.24
C ALA A 88 1.37 34.54 28.14
N GLY A 89 0.16 34.38 28.67
CA GLY A 89 -0.78 35.47 28.88
C GLY A 89 -0.31 36.33 30.06
N PRO A 90 -0.64 37.62 30.10
CA PRO A 90 -0.37 38.45 31.27
C PRO A 90 -0.97 37.76 32.50
N SER A 91 -0.17 37.57 33.54
CA SER A 91 -0.55 36.82 34.75
C SER A 91 -1.74 37.44 35.50
N HIS A 92 -2.12 38.68 35.15
CA HIS A 92 -3.21 39.44 35.75
C HIS A 92 -3.99 40.17 34.65
N ALA A 93 -5.18 39.68 34.30
CA ALA A 93 -6.11 40.43 33.46
C ALA A 93 -6.69 41.60 34.30
N ARG A 94 -6.48 42.84 33.85
CA ARG A 94 -6.96 44.04 34.55
C ARG A 94 -8.44 44.33 34.30
N ASP A 95 -9.01 43.77 33.23
CA ASP A 95 -10.37 44.07 32.80
C ASP A 95 -11.10 42.85 32.21
N ARG A 96 -12.44 42.82 32.29
CA ARG A 96 -13.27 41.68 31.86
C ARG A 96 -13.23 41.48 30.33
N LEU A 97 -13.11 42.58 29.59
CA LEU A 97 -12.92 42.59 28.14
C LEU A 97 -11.56 42.02 27.72
N ASP A 98 -10.49 42.32 28.47
CA ASP A 98 -9.17 41.77 28.22
C ASP A 98 -9.14 40.25 28.43
N LEU A 99 -9.85 39.76 29.44
CA LEU A 99 -9.96 38.32 29.70
C LEU A 99 -10.73 37.61 28.57
N LEU A 100 -11.82 38.19 28.07
CA LEU A 100 -12.56 37.67 26.92
C LEU A 100 -11.71 37.65 25.64
N ASN A 101 -11.00 38.74 25.33
CA ASN A 101 -10.11 38.82 24.18
C ASN A 101 -8.95 37.83 24.29
N ALA A 102 -8.39 37.63 25.49
CA ALA A 102 -7.34 36.64 25.71
C ALA A 102 -7.83 35.20 25.52
N VAL A 103 -9.05 34.87 25.98
CA VAL A 103 -9.67 33.54 25.77
C VAL A 103 -9.96 33.30 24.28
N LEU A 104 -10.53 34.29 23.59
CA LEU A 104 -10.82 34.19 22.15
C LEU A 104 -9.55 34.02 21.32
N LYS A 105 -8.51 34.82 21.61
CA LYS A 105 -7.21 34.71 20.93
C LYS A 105 -6.55 33.37 21.20
N ARG A 106 -6.62 32.86 22.43
CA ARG A 106 -6.09 31.55 22.78
C ARG A 106 -6.81 30.42 22.04
N ALA A 107 -8.13 30.51 21.90
CA ALA A 107 -8.91 29.53 21.14
C ALA A 107 -8.53 29.55 19.64
N ASP A 108 -8.37 30.74 19.04
CA ASP A 108 -7.91 30.88 17.65
C ASP A 108 -6.50 30.34 17.45
N ASP A 109 -5.57 30.65 18.37
CA ASP A 109 -4.18 30.18 18.29
C ASP A 109 -4.10 28.65 18.47
N GLU A 110 -4.90 28.06 19.35
CA GLU A 110 -5.04 26.61 19.49
C GLU A 110 -5.56 25.97 18.20
N ALA A 111 -6.65 26.53 17.64
CA ALA A 111 -7.23 26.04 16.40
C ALA A 111 -6.24 26.13 15.23
N ALA A 112 -5.50 27.23 15.10
CA ALA A 112 -4.49 27.41 14.05
C ALA A 112 -3.30 26.44 14.19
N GLN A 113 -2.87 26.14 15.41
CA GLN A 113 -1.81 25.15 15.64
C GLN A 113 -2.29 23.73 15.30
N VAL A 114 -3.50 23.35 15.68
CA VAL A 114 -4.08 22.05 15.32
C VAL A 114 -4.23 21.94 13.81
N ASP A 115 -4.72 22.99 13.14
CA ASP A 115 -4.89 23.01 11.68
C ASP A 115 -3.55 22.88 10.94
N ARG A 116 -2.48 23.56 11.41
CA ARG A 116 -1.12 23.37 10.87
C ARG A 116 -0.65 21.92 10.99
N ARG A 117 -0.89 21.27 12.13
CA ARG A 117 -0.50 19.86 12.35
C ARG A 117 -1.31 18.93 11.45
N GLN A 118 -2.63 19.15 11.34
CA GLN A 118 -3.49 18.43 10.42
C GLN A 118 -3.04 18.60 8.96
N LYS A 119 -2.64 19.80 8.54
CA LYS A 119 -2.14 20.03 7.18
C LYS A 119 -0.88 19.22 6.86
N HIS A 120 0.01 19.04 7.84
CA HIS A 120 1.17 18.15 7.67
C HIS A 120 0.75 16.68 7.58
N ALA A 121 -0.15 16.24 8.46
CA ALA A 121 -0.69 14.88 8.42
C ALA A 121 -1.40 14.59 7.08
N ASN A 122 -2.19 15.53 6.58
CA ASN A 122 -2.87 15.43 5.27
C ASN A 122 -1.87 15.30 4.12
N ARG A 123 -0.75 16.04 4.14
CA ARG A 123 0.29 15.93 3.11
C ARG A 123 0.92 14.54 3.09
N VAL A 124 1.19 13.97 4.27
CA VAL A 124 1.72 12.61 4.39
C VAL A 124 0.68 11.59 3.92
N ALA A 125 -0.59 11.75 4.31
CA ALA A 125 -1.67 10.87 3.87
C ALA A 125 -1.89 10.91 2.35
N MET A 126 -1.80 12.09 1.72
CA MET A 126 -1.81 12.21 0.26
C MET A 126 -0.64 11.46 -0.38
N GLY A 127 0.56 11.57 0.18
CA GLY A 127 1.73 10.82 -0.27
C GLY A 127 1.51 9.31 -0.13
N ALA A 128 0.98 8.86 1.01
CA ALA A 128 0.63 7.47 1.26
C ALA A 128 -0.34 6.94 0.21
N LEU A 129 -1.40 7.70 -0.09
CA LEU A 129 -2.40 7.37 -1.09
C LEU A 129 -1.79 7.28 -2.50
N ALA A 130 -0.95 8.24 -2.89
CA ALA A 130 -0.27 8.21 -4.19
C ALA A 130 0.62 6.96 -4.34
N VAL A 131 1.38 6.60 -3.29
CA VAL A 131 2.20 5.38 -3.29
C VAL A 131 1.33 4.12 -3.29
N SER A 132 0.20 4.10 -2.59
CA SER A 132 -0.76 2.98 -2.64
C SER A 132 -1.29 2.78 -4.06
N VAL A 133 -1.71 3.85 -4.74
CA VAL A 133 -2.19 3.78 -6.14
C VAL A 133 -1.08 3.28 -7.05
N LEU A 134 0.14 3.79 -6.90
CA LEU A 134 1.30 3.32 -7.66
C LEU A 134 1.57 1.83 -7.43
N THR A 135 1.49 1.37 -6.17
CA THR A 135 1.69 -0.05 -5.81
C THR A 135 0.67 -0.93 -6.51
N VAL A 136 -0.61 -0.54 -6.49
CA VAL A 136 -1.68 -1.26 -7.19
C VAL A 136 -1.45 -1.25 -8.69
N GLY A 137 -1.06 -0.11 -9.28
CA GLY A 137 -0.73 -0.01 -10.70
C GLY A 137 0.43 -0.93 -11.11
N LEU A 138 1.50 -0.95 -10.33
CA LEU A 138 2.64 -1.85 -10.55
C LEU A 138 2.25 -3.32 -10.39
N ALA A 139 1.40 -3.65 -9.42
CA ALA A 139 0.90 -5.00 -9.23
C ALA A 139 0.00 -5.48 -10.39
N ALA A 140 -0.79 -4.57 -10.97
CA ALA A 140 -1.66 -4.85 -12.11
C ALA A 140 -0.87 -5.10 -13.41
N VAL A 141 0.22 -4.35 -13.63
CA VAL A 141 1.02 -4.46 -14.86
C VAL A 141 2.12 -5.52 -14.75
N GLY A 142 2.76 -5.64 -13.59
CA GLY A 142 3.96 -6.45 -13.40
C GLY A 142 3.75 -7.96 -13.25
N GLY A 143 2.50 -8.43 -13.13
CA GLY A 143 2.20 -9.84 -12.93
C GLY A 143 2.83 -10.45 -11.66
N PRO A 144 2.63 -11.76 -11.41
CA PRO A 144 3.45 -12.52 -10.47
C PRO A 144 4.88 -12.61 -11.00
N LYS A 145 5.86 -12.58 -10.09
CA LYS A 145 7.26 -12.85 -10.42
C LYS A 145 7.36 -14.32 -10.81
N GLU A 146 7.58 -14.60 -12.10
CA GLU A 146 7.83 -15.96 -12.55
C GLU A 146 9.17 -16.44 -11.98
N GLU A 147 9.14 -17.40 -11.04
CA GLU A 147 10.35 -18.08 -10.58
C GLU A 147 10.76 -19.16 -11.58
N LYS A 148 11.32 -18.70 -12.70
CA LYS A 148 11.87 -19.54 -13.75
C LYS A 148 13.32 -19.91 -13.43
N VAL A 149 13.57 -21.19 -13.18
CA VAL A 149 14.92 -21.72 -12.89
C VAL A 149 15.39 -22.61 -14.04
N SER A 150 16.66 -22.49 -14.43
CA SER A 150 17.27 -23.35 -15.45
C SER A 150 17.24 -24.81 -15.00
N GLY A 151 16.74 -25.69 -15.87
CA GLY A 151 16.64 -27.11 -15.58
C GLY A 151 16.32 -27.98 -16.78
N ALA A 152 16.08 -29.25 -16.51
CA ALA A 152 15.71 -30.25 -17.47
C ALA A 152 14.58 -31.14 -16.94
N VAL A 153 13.64 -31.45 -17.82
CA VAL A 153 12.52 -32.36 -17.54
C VAL A 153 12.70 -33.60 -18.41
N ALA A 154 12.78 -34.76 -17.78
CA ALA A 154 12.70 -36.05 -18.47
C ALA A 154 11.22 -36.38 -18.68
N VAL A 155 10.81 -36.59 -19.92
CA VAL A 155 9.42 -36.87 -20.31
C VAL A 155 9.23 -38.34 -20.70
N SER A 156 7.99 -38.80 -20.76
CA SER A 156 7.67 -40.14 -21.20
C SER A 156 7.96 -40.31 -22.71
N PRO A 157 8.31 -41.52 -23.18
CA PRO A 157 8.56 -41.77 -24.60
C PRO A 157 7.36 -41.42 -25.49
N ALA A 158 6.13 -41.66 -24.98
CA ALA A 158 4.89 -41.34 -25.66
C ALA A 158 4.72 -39.82 -25.88
N TYR A 159 5.02 -39.02 -24.85
CA TYR A 159 4.99 -37.56 -24.95
C TYR A 159 6.14 -37.02 -25.79
N ALA A 160 7.35 -37.57 -25.66
CA ALA A 160 8.49 -37.22 -26.50
C ALA A 160 8.16 -37.42 -28.00
N LYS A 161 7.43 -38.49 -28.35
CA LYS A 161 7.00 -38.75 -29.72
C LYS A 161 6.02 -37.70 -30.25
N SER A 162 5.09 -37.21 -29.42
CA SER A 162 4.10 -36.21 -29.85
C SER A 162 4.70 -34.82 -30.03
N ILE A 163 5.68 -34.44 -29.20
CA ILE A 163 6.31 -33.11 -29.25
C ILE A 163 7.44 -32.99 -30.30
N ARG A 164 8.00 -34.11 -30.78
CA ARG A 164 9.04 -34.12 -31.83
C ARG A 164 8.64 -33.42 -33.14
N THR A 165 7.34 -33.28 -33.39
CA THR A 165 6.82 -32.54 -34.55
C THR A 165 6.95 -31.02 -34.39
N VAL A 166 7.08 -30.53 -33.16
CA VAL A 166 7.14 -29.09 -32.82
C VAL A 166 8.54 -28.69 -32.33
N CYS A 167 9.24 -29.63 -31.69
CA CYS A 167 10.55 -29.43 -31.09
C CYS A 167 11.56 -30.42 -31.66
N ALA A 168 12.71 -29.93 -32.09
CA ALA A 168 13.82 -30.73 -32.61
C ALA A 168 14.62 -31.40 -31.47
N MET A 169 13.96 -32.23 -30.68
CA MET A 169 14.56 -32.92 -29.54
C MET A 169 15.09 -34.29 -29.95
N LYS A 170 16.36 -34.54 -29.61
CA LYS A 170 17.02 -35.84 -29.87
C LYS A 170 16.65 -36.89 -28.83
N ASP A 171 16.45 -36.46 -27.58
CA ASP A 171 16.26 -37.34 -26.42
C ASP A 171 14.92 -37.09 -25.71
N GLU A 172 14.59 -37.94 -24.73
CA GLU A 172 13.44 -37.78 -23.82
C GLU A 172 13.66 -36.68 -22.78
N ARG A 173 14.60 -35.76 -22.99
CA ARG A 173 14.99 -34.71 -22.05
C ARG A 173 14.78 -33.34 -22.68
N ILE A 174 13.99 -32.51 -22.00
CA ILE A 174 13.68 -31.14 -22.40
C ILE A 174 14.44 -30.19 -21.49
N THR A 175 15.38 -29.42 -22.03
CA THR A 175 16.15 -28.42 -21.28
C THR A 175 15.55 -27.03 -21.49
N GLY A 176 15.38 -26.28 -20.41
CA GLY A 176 14.76 -24.95 -20.45
C GLY A 176 14.64 -24.33 -19.06
N ARG A 177 13.91 -23.23 -18.97
CA ARG A 177 13.62 -22.58 -17.69
C ARG A 177 12.27 -23.09 -17.16
N ILE A 178 12.31 -23.81 -16.06
CA ILE A 178 11.15 -24.42 -15.41
C ILE A 178 10.53 -23.39 -14.46
N ASP A 179 9.22 -23.19 -14.58
CA ASP A 179 8.47 -22.40 -13.60
C ASP A 179 8.24 -23.24 -12.33
N LYS A 180 8.86 -22.84 -11.22
CA LYS A 180 8.73 -23.53 -9.93
C LYS A 180 7.30 -23.58 -9.43
N THR A 181 6.49 -22.56 -9.70
CA THR A 181 5.10 -22.51 -9.23
C THR A 181 4.23 -23.55 -9.94
N SER A 182 4.54 -23.85 -11.21
CA SER A 182 3.85 -24.89 -11.97
C SER A 182 4.01 -26.29 -11.34
N LEU A 183 5.10 -26.53 -10.58
CA LEU A 183 5.33 -27.81 -9.89
C LEU A 183 4.26 -28.15 -8.85
N ALA A 184 3.49 -27.18 -8.35
CA ALA A 184 2.34 -27.45 -7.48
C ALA A 184 1.06 -27.83 -8.25
N THR A 185 1.01 -27.53 -9.56
CA THR A 185 -0.17 -27.75 -10.41
C THR A 185 -0.11 -29.10 -11.14
N PRO A 186 -1.16 -29.55 -11.85
CA PRO A 186 -1.13 -30.77 -12.67
C PRO A 186 -0.18 -30.71 -13.88
N PHE A 187 0.34 -29.53 -14.21
CA PHE A 187 1.17 -29.28 -15.38
C PHE A 187 2.50 -28.65 -14.97
N VAL A 188 3.57 -28.98 -15.67
CA VAL A 188 4.89 -28.36 -15.52
C VAL A 188 5.12 -27.46 -16.72
N ASN A 189 5.30 -26.17 -16.45
CA ASN A 189 5.58 -25.17 -17.48
C ASN A 189 7.09 -25.04 -17.65
N ILE A 190 7.58 -25.23 -18.87
CA ILE A 190 8.98 -25.07 -19.23
C ILE A 190 9.12 -24.13 -20.43
N THR A 191 9.92 -23.09 -20.26
CA THR A 191 10.28 -22.16 -21.34
C THR A 191 11.54 -22.67 -22.02
N VAL A 192 11.44 -23.07 -23.29
CA VAL A 192 12.55 -23.64 -24.07
C VAL A 192 13.07 -22.61 -25.08
N ALA A 193 14.39 -22.57 -25.24
CA ALA A 193 15.04 -21.70 -26.20
C ALA A 193 14.63 -22.03 -27.64
N SER A 194 14.55 -21.00 -28.49
CA SER A 194 14.07 -21.07 -29.89
C SER A 194 14.79 -22.09 -30.79
N ARG A 195 16.02 -22.49 -30.44
CA ARG A 195 16.76 -23.53 -31.15
C ARG A 195 16.26 -24.95 -30.87
N GLY A 196 15.59 -25.17 -29.73
CA GLY A 196 15.04 -26.48 -29.35
C GLY A 196 13.58 -26.66 -29.77
N CYS A 197 12.80 -25.57 -29.77
CA CYS A 197 11.37 -25.55 -30.08
C CYS A 197 11.00 -24.22 -30.76
N GLY A 198 10.08 -24.25 -31.74
CA GLY A 198 9.53 -23.00 -32.34
C GLY A 198 10.08 -22.62 -33.72
N GLY A 199 10.59 -23.58 -34.48
CA GLY A 199 10.86 -23.42 -35.92
C GLY A 199 11.92 -22.37 -36.28
N GLY A 200 12.81 -21.99 -35.35
CA GLY A 200 13.87 -21.02 -35.61
C GLY A 200 13.46 -19.54 -35.56
N THR A 201 12.24 -19.23 -35.11
CA THR A 201 11.69 -17.86 -35.07
C THR A 201 12.31 -16.94 -33.99
N GLY A 202 13.35 -17.39 -33.29
CA GLY A 202 14.09 -16.60 -32.29
C GLY A 202 13.36 -16.39 -30.96
N LYS A 203 12.05 -16.62 -30.88
CA LYS A 203 11.26 -16.50 -29.65
C LYS A 203 11.30 -17.78 -28.82
N GLU A 204 11.44 -17.62 -27.51
CA GLU A 204 11.28 -18.74 -26.58
C GLU A 204 9.87 -19.32 -26.69
N THR A 205 9.76 -20.64 -26.59
CA THR A 205 8.48 -21.35 -26.63
C THR A 205 8.16 -21.86 -25.24
N GLU A 206 6.98 -21.52 -24.73
CA GLU A 206 6.46 -22.10 -23.50
C GLU A 206 5.79 -23.44 -23.81
N LEU A 207 6.21 -24.48 -23.10
CA LEU A 207 5.66 -25.83 -23.18
C LEU A 207 5.00 -26.18 -21.87
N VAL A 208 3.75 -26.65 -21.97
CA VAL A 208 2.94 -27.12 -20.84
C VAL A 208 2.95 -28.65 -20.87
N ILE A 209 3.62 -29.27 -19.90
CA ILE A 209 3.82 -30.72 -19.84
C ILE A 209 2.93 -31.29 -18.73
N PRO A 210 1.98 -32.20 -19.00
CA PRO A 210 1.21 -32.83 -17.94
C PRO A 210 2.13 -33.68 -17.04
N LYS A 211 1.94 -33.62 -15.72
CA LYS A 211 2.77 -34.38 -14.76
C LYS A 211 2.76 -35.89 -15.00
N SER A 212 1.68 -36.44 -15.54
CA SER A 212 1.60 -37.85 -15.95
C SER A 212 2.61 -38.23 -17.05
N ALA A 213 3.09 -37.25 -17.80
CA ALA A 213 4.13 -37.42 -18.81
C ALA A 213 5.54 -37.07 -18.30
N VAL A 214 5.70 -36.58 -17.06
CA VAL A 214 7.00 -36.24 -16.47
C VAL A 214 7.53 -37.46 -15.72
N ARG A 215 8.75 -37.90 -16.07
CA ARG A 215 9.46 -39.00 -15.38
C ARG A 215 10.38 -38.50 -14.29
N ALA A 216 11.08 -37.40 -14.54
CA ALA A 216 12.00 -36.78 -13.60
C ALA A 216 12.18 -35.30 -13.92
N ILE A 217 12.54 -34.52 -12.90
CA ILE A 217 12.86 -33.10 -13.01
C ILE A 217 14.22 -32.89 -12.36
N ALA A 218 15.12 -32.17 -13.03
CA ALA A 218 16.41 -31.74 -12.50
C ALA A 218 16.55 -30.23 -12.75
N TRP A 219 17.01 -29.45 -11.79
CA TRP A 219 17.28 -28.02 -11.98
C TRP A 219 18.64 -27.65 -11.40
N GLU A 220 19.26 -26.58 -11.90
CA GLU A 220 20.54 -26.13 -11.39
C GLU A 220 20.37 -25.56 -9.97
N GLY A 221 21.04 -26.18 -8.99
CA GLY A 221 21.10 -25.72 -7.61
C GLY A 221 20.70 -26.74 -6.52
N GLU A 222 20.16 -27.90 -6.90
CA GLU A 222 19.85 -29.07 -6.04
C GLU A 222 20.09 -30.37 -6.81
#